data_AF-A0A2T6LY05-F1
#
_entry.id   AF-A0A2T6LY05-F1
#
_cell.length_a   1.000
_cell.length_b   1.000
_cell.length_c   1.000
_cell.angle_alpha   90.00
_cell.angle_beta   90.00
_cell.angle_gamma   90.00
#
_symmetry.space_group_name_H-M   'P 1'
#
loop_
_entity.id
_entity.type
_entity.pdbx_description
1 polymer ?
#
loop_
_entity_poly.entity_id
_entity_poly.type
_entity_poly.pdbx_seq_one_letter_code
_entity_poly.pdbx_strand_id
1 'polypeptide(L)' 'MSDPKNRPFLINKDAEGNFRLTVRSVRYNSQGYPLVTAALQDELFKTMAGARTFARDNFGAQPGEYASK' A
#
# COMPACT_ATOMS: atom_id res chain seq x y z
N MET A 1 20.31 -4.22 -1.38
CA MET A 1 19.57 -4.89 -0.30
C MET A 1 18.25 -4.16 -0.15
N SER A 2 17.11 -4.83 -0.33
CA SER A 2 15.78 -4.22 -0.11
C SER A 2 15.62 -3.95 1.38
N ASP A 3 15.54 -2.68 1.76
CA ASP A 3 15.35 -2.24 3.14
C ASP A 3 14.08 -2.89 3.77
N PRO A 4 14.09 -3.29 5.05
CA PRO A 4 12.91 -3.77 5.80
C PRO A 4 11.79 -2.72 5.95
N LYS A 5 11.86 -1.60 5.22
CA LYS A 5 10.98 -0.44 5.24
C LYS A 5 10.09 -0.29 4.01
N ASN A 6 10.09 -1.24 3.08
CA ASN A 6 9.06 -1.26 2.04
C ASN A 6 7.75 -1.70 2.68
N ARG A 7 6.99 -0.73 3.17
CA ARG A 7 5.58 -0.85 3.57
C ARG A 7 4.74 -0.65 2.31
N PRO A 8 4.41 -1.73 1.56
CA PRO A 8 3.77 -1.61 0.25
C PRO A 8 2.36 -1.01 0.34
N PHE A 9 1.70 -1.10 1.48
CA PHE A 9 0.34 -0.61 1.67
C PHE A 9 0.35 0.76 2.35
N LEU A 10 0.21 1.83 1.56
CA LEU A 10 0.11 3.19 2.07
C LEU A 10 -1.37 3.57 2.22
N ILE A 11 -1.77 3.91 3.44
CA ILE A 11 -3.12 4.41 3.74
C ILE A 11 -3.02 5.90 4.08
N ASN A 12 -3.69 6.73 3.29
CA ASN A 12 -3.73 8.19 3.50
C ASN A 12 -5.18 8.64 3.67
N LYS A 13 -5.39 9.75 4.38
CA LYS A 13 -6.69 10.42 4.43
C LYS A 13 -6.75 11.50 3.34
N ASP A 14 -7.82 11.53 2.57
CA ASP A 14 -8.06 12.57 1.56
C ASP A 14 -8.70 13.84 2.17
N ALA A 15 -8.90 14.86 1.33
CA ALA A 15 -9.48 16.14 1.75
C ALA A 15 -10.95 16.04 2.19
N GLU A 16 -11.70 15.06 1.69
CA GLU A 16 -13.09 14.79 2.05
C GLU A 16 -13.19 13.92 3.33
N GLY A 17 -12.05 13.44 3.81
CA GLY A 17 -11.92 12.67 5.02
C GLY A 17 -12.08 11.15 4.86
N ASN A 18 -12.12 10.65 3.62
CA ASN A 18 -12.05 9.21 3.36
C ASN A 18 -10.60 8.73 3.43
N PHE A 19 -10.42 7.45 3.76
CA PHE A 19 -9.14 6.77 3.68
C PHE A 19 -8.98 6.15 2.29
N ARG A 20 -7.81 6.35 1.68
CA ARG A 20 -7.41 5.85 0.38
C ARG A 20 -6.25 4.88 0.54
N LEU A 21 -6.28 3.76 -0.19
CA LEU A 21 -5.21 2.77 -0.20
C LEU A 21 -4.36 2.93 -1.47
N THR A 22 -3.05 3.02 -1.31
CA THR A 22 -2.08 2.91 -2.41
C THR A 22 -1.25 1.65 -2.21
N VAL A 23 -1.25 0.77 -3.21
CA VAL A 23 -0.46 -0.46 -3.22
C VAL A 23 0.82 -0.21 -4.01
N ARG A 24 1.96 -0.49 -3.40
CA ARG A 24 3.28 -0.38 -4.03
C ARG A 24 3.84 -1.76 -4.27
N SER A 25 4.29 -2.02 -5.48
CA SER A 25 4.99 -3.25 -5.83
C SER A 25 6.40 -2.93 -6.30
N VAL A 26 7.34 -3.81 -5.95
CA VAL A 26 8.72 -3.74 -6.39
C VAL A 26 9.01 -4.96 -7.24
N ARG A 27 9.40 -4.75 -8.49
CA ARG A 27 9.96 -5.80 -9.35
C ARG A 27 11.38 -5.44 -9.73
N TYR A 28 12.17 -6.42 -10.14
CA TYR A 28 13.54 -6.19 -10.58
C TYR A 28 13.63 -6.37 -12.10
N ASN A 29 14.36 -5.48 -12.78
CA ASN A 29 14.66 -5.65 -14.20
C ASN A 29 15.79 -6.68 -14.42
N SER A 30 16.14 -6.96 -15.67
CA SER A 30 17.21 -7.92 -16.02
C SER A 30 18.61 -7.53 -15.50
N GLN A 31 18.79 -6.27 -15.07
CA GLN A 31 20.03 -5.74 -14.51
C GLN A 31 20.01 -5.72 -12.96
N GLY A 32 18.94 -6.23 -12.33
CA GLY A 32 18.83 -6.27 -10.86
C GLY A 32 18.49 -4.92 -10.22
N TYR A 33 18.01 -3.93 -10.98
CA TYR A 33 17.53 -2.67 -10.42
C TYR A 33 16.05 -2.76 -10.02
N PRO A 34 15.67 -2.19 -8.86
CA PRO A 34 14.28 -2.16 -8.42
C PRO A 34 13.47 -1.16 -9.24
N LEU A 35 12.33 -1.61 -9.75
CA LEU A 35 11.29 -0.81 -10.36
C LEU A 35 10.11 -0.79 -9.40
N VAL A 36 9.78 0.39 -8.89
CA VAL A 36 8.67 0.60 -7.96
C VAL A 36 7.49 1.16 -8.71
N THR A 37 6.34 0.49 -8.62
CA THR A 37 5.06 0.97 -9.14
C THR A 37 4.12 1.25 -7.97
N ALA A 38 3.34 2.33 -8.05
CA ALA A 38 2.35 2.70 -7.06
C ALA A 38 0.97 2.81 -7.72
N ALA A 39 0.00 2.04 -7.23
CA ALA A 39 -1.36 2.01 -7.73
C ALA A 39 -2.33 2.46 -6.63
N LEU A 40 -2.98 3.62 -6.86
CA LEU A 40 -4.07 4.08 -6.02
C LEU A 40 -5.30 3.21 -6.30
N GLN A 41 -5.90 2.66 -5.25
CA GLN A 41 -7.13 1.88 -5.35
C GLN A 41 -8.32 2.84 -5.44
N ASP A 42 -9.32 2.46 -6.22
CA ASP A 42 -10.49 3.30 -6.48
C ASP A 42 -11.41 3.40 -5.26
N GLU A 43 -11.38 2.40 -4.40
CA GLU A 43 -12.19 2.32 -3.19
C GLU A 43 -11.92 3.48 -2.22
N LEU A 44 -13.01 3.92 -1.58
CA LEU A 44 -13.01 4.92 -0.51
C LEU A 44 -13.43 4.24 0.79
N PHE A 45 -12.58 4.34 1.81
CA PHE A 45 -12.85 3.71 3.10
C PHE A 45 -13.23 4.78 4.13
N LYS A 46 -14.28 4.53 4.91
CA LYS A 46 -14.67 5.44 6.01
C LYS A 46 -13.73 5.34 7.23
N THR A 47 -13.00 4.24 7.35
CA THR A 47 -12.05 4.01 8.45
C THR A 47 -10.74 3.44 7.93
N MET A 48 -9.65 3.73 8.64
CA MET A 48 -8.34 3.13 8.35
C MET A 48 -8.37 1.59 8.47
N ALA A 49 -9.16 1.06 9.41
CA ALA A 49 -9.35 -0.38 9.57
C ALA A 49 -10.00 -1.01 8.32
N GLY A 50 -10.97 -0.34 7.70
CA GLY A 50 -11.57 -0.80 6.44
C GLY A 50 -10.55 -0.93 5.31
N ALA A 51 -9.67 0.06 5.17
CA ALA A 51 -8.57 0.01 4.18
C ALA A 51 -7.59 -1.14 4.47
N ARG A 52 -7.28 -1.42 5.75
CA ARG A 52 -6.42 -2.55 6.14
C ARG A 52 -7.06 -3.91 5.84
N THR A 53 -8.34 -4.08 6.15
CA THR A 53 -9.08 -5.30 5.84
C THR A 53 -9.09 -5.54 4.33
N PHE A 54 -9.40 -4.52 3.53
CA PHE A 54 -9.37 -4.64 2.07
C PHE A 54 -7.97 -5.02 1.55
N ALA A 55 -6.92 -4.38 2.06
CA ALA A 55 -5.54 -4.71 1.70
C ALA A 55 -5.18 -6.16 2.04
N ARG A 56 -5.59 -6.65 3.22
CA ARG A 56 -5.35 -8.03 3.64
C ARG A 56 -6.09 -9.02 2.75
N ASP A 57 -7.38 -8.78 2.52
CA ASP A 57 -8.26 -9.75 1.87
C ASP A 57 -8.02 -9.81 0.35
N ASN A 58 -7.61 -8.71 -0.28
CA ASN A 58 -7.37 -8.64 -1.73
C ASN A 58 -5.89 -8.75 -2.13
N PHE A 59 -4.96 -8.35 -1.27
CA PHE A 59 -3.53 -8.29 -1.58
C PHE A 59 -2.66 -9.08 -0.60
N GLY A 60 -3.25 -9.81 0.36
CA GLY A 60 -2.50 -10.63 1.31
C GLY A 60 -1.65 -9.82 2.30
N ALA A 61 -1.99 -8.54 2.51
CA ALA A 61 -1.21 -7.62 3.35
C ALA A 61 -1.05 -8.12 4.79
N GLN A 62 0.19 -8.13 5.27
CA GLN A 62 0.57 -8.62 6.60
C GLN A 62 0.70 -7.49 7.63
N PRO A 63 0.55 -7.81 8.94
CA PRO A 63 0.88 -6.87 10.01
C PRO A 63 2.32 -6.35 9.86
N GLY A 64 2.50 -5.03 9.84
CA GLY A 64 3.80 -4.37 9.65
C GLY A 64 4.09 -3.86 8.24
N GLU A 65 3.32 -4.29 7.24
CA GLU A 65 3.47 -3.85 5.83
C GLU A 65 2.72 -2.54 5.52
N TYR A 66 2.02 -1.99 6.50
CA TYR A 66 1.23 -0.77 6.38
C TYR A 66 2.05 0.46 6.75
N ALA A 67 1.98 1.47 5.89
CA ALA A 67 2.35 2.84 6.22
C ALA A 67 1.08 3.69 6.30
N SER A 68 1.01 4.57 7.29
CA SER A 68 -0.01 5.61 7.37
C SER A 68 0.67 6.98 7.39
N LYS A 69 0.17 7.91 6.59
CA LYS A 69 0.57 9.32 6.62
C LYS A 69 -0.64 10.22 6.86
#